data_AF-A0A4P5TY08-F1
#
_entry.id   AF-A0A4P5TY08-F1
#
_cell.length_a   1.000
_cell.length_b   1.000
_cell.length_c   1.000
_cell.angle_alpha   90.00
_cell.angle_beta   90.00
_cell.angle_gamma   90.00
#
_symmetry.space_group_name_H-M   'P 1'
#
loop_
_entity.id
_entity.type
_entity.pdbx_description
1 polymer ?
#
loop_
_entity_poly.entity_id
_entity_poly.type
_entity_poly.pdbx_seq_one_letter_code
_entity_poly.pdbx_strand_id
1 'polypeptide(L)'
;MFINSCIYPFSITLLAVLWLFVNNTLLSQTVSSNLSSNATFTILNSLRHQNTAIINFTMFVPALWIYASFLSAKGAGDSGLIWILSSAWDSYAHHRYPNHKRWGYLISLLVVAGLWLGGAYGLFLGYQIHS
;
A
#
# COMPACT_ATOMS: atom_id res chain seq x y z
N MET A 1 -11.11 21.49 14.40
CA MET A 1 -11.06 20.04 14.67
C MET A 1 -10.87 19.19 13.41
N PHE A 2 -11.52 19.49 12.28
CA PHE A 2 -11.39 18.73 11.01
C PHE A 2 -9.96 18.61 10.45
N ILE A 3 -9.16 19.69 10.48
CA ILE A 3 -7.82 19.72 9.87
C ILE A 3 -6.83 18.74 10.55
N ASN A 4 -6.87 18.62 11.88
CA ASN A 4 -6.02 17.67 12.59
C ASN A 4 -6.39 16.21 12.29
N SER A 5 -7.68 15.92 12.06
CA SER A 5 -8.15 14.57 11.72
C SER A 5 -7.76 14.16 10.30
N CYS A 6 -7.60 15.10 9.37
CA CYS A 6 -7.20 14.80 7.99
C CYS A 6 -5.68 14.76 7.79
N ILE A 7 -4.90 15.37 8.68
CA ILE A 7 -3.43 15.42 8.59
C ILE A 7 -2.78 14.03 8.61
N TYR A 8 -3.30 13.11 9.44
CA TYR A 8 -2.78 11.76 9.56
C TYR A 8 -2.95 10.93 8.27
N PRO A 9 -4.18 10.72 7.74
CA PRO A 9 -4.36 10.00 6.49
C PRO A 9 -3.66 10.70 5.32
N PHE A 10 -3.64 12.04 5.30
CA PHE A 10 -2.92 12.80 4.28
C PHE A 10 -1.41 12.49 4.29
N SER A 11 -0.77 12.55 5.46
CA SER A 11 0.66 12.25 5.62
C SER A 11 1.00 10.83 5.19
N ILE A 12 0.14 9.86 5.53
CA ILE A 12 0.28 8.47 5.10
C ILE A 12 0.12 8.34 3.58
N THR A 13 -0.87 9.01 2.97
CA THR A 13 -1.01 8.97 1.51
C THR A 13 0.19 9.59 0.80
N LEU A 14 0.73 10.70 1.31
CA LEU A 14 1.94 11.31 0.77
C LEU A 14 3.14 10.35 0.84
N LEU A 15 3.31 9.68 1.99
CA LEU A 15 4.39 8.72 2.18
C LEU A 15 4.23 7.47 1.29
N ALA A 16 2.99 7.00 1.11
CA ALA A 16 2.68 5.90 0.21
C ALA A 16 2.94 6.26 -1.27
N VAL A 17 2.64 7.50 -1.68
CA VAL A 17 2.98 8.02 -3.02
C VAL A 17 4.49 8.10 -3.20
N LEU A 18 5.23 8.61 -2.22
CA LEU A 18 6.70 8.63 -2.24
C LEU A 18 7.28 7.22 -2.37
N TRP A 19 6.76 6.25 -1.63
CA TRP A 19 7.17 4.85 -1.73
C TRP A 19 6.92 4.28 -3.14
N LEU A 20 5.75 4.57 -3.74
CA LEU A 20 5.42 4.13 -5.09
C LEU A 20 6.32 4.80 -6.14
N PHE A 21 6.67 6.07 -5.94
CA PHE A 21 7.63 6.78 -6.78
C PHE A 21 9.02 6.12 -6.74
N VAL A 22 9.53 5.80 -5.55
CA VAL A 22 10.81 5.08 -5.40
C VAL A 22 10.78 3.75 -6.13
N ASN A 23 9.73 2.93 -5.97
CA ASN A 23 9.61 1.67 -6.70
C ASN A 23 9.58 1.86 -8.23
N ASN A 24 8.91 2.89 -8.72
CA ASN A 24 8.89 3.20 -10.16
C ASN A 24 10.27 3.58 -10.69
N THR A 25 11.06 4.35 -9.92
CA THR A 25 12.44 4.69 -10.33
C THR A 25 13.35 3.46 -10.37
N LEU A 26 13.25 2.57 -9.37
CA LEU A 26 14.01 1.31 -9.32
C LEU A 26 13.66 0.39 -10.48
N LEU A 27 12.37 0.29 -10.82
CA LEU A 27 11.93 -0.48 -11.98
C LEU A 27 12.48 0.13 -13.28
N SER A 28 12.38 1.45 -13.46
CA SER A 28 12.86 2.11 -14.67
C SER A 28 14.35 1.86 -14.89
N GLN A 29 15.15 1.92 -13.82
CA GLN A 29 16.57 1.56 -13.86
C GLN A 29 16.76 0.09 -14.26
N THR A 30 16.04 -0.83 -13.62
CA THR A 30 16.13 -2.27 -13.89
C THR A 30 15.75 -2.63 -15.34
N VAL A 31 14.72 -1.98 -15.89
CA VAL A 31 14.30 -2.17 -17.28
C VAL A 31 15.38 -1.62 -18.21
N SER A 32 15.87 -0.40 -17.96
CA SER A 32 16.91 0.23 -18.80
C SER A 32 18.21 -0.58 -18.85
N SER A 33 18.63 -1.18 -17.73
CA SER A 33 19.87 -1.97 -17.66
C SER A 33 19.75 -3.34 -18.31
N ASN A 34 18.55 -3.94 -18.31
CA ASN A 34 18.30 -5.28 -18.85
C ASN A 34 17.79 -5.28 -20.31
N LEU A 35 17.44 -4.10 -20.84
CA LEU A 35 17.13 -3.90 -22.25
C LEU A 35 18.31 -4.24 -23.16
N SER A 36 19.55 -3.96 -22.72
CA SER A 36 20.77 -4.27 -23.48
C SER A 36 21.15 -5.75 -23.45
N SER A 37 20.75 -6.48 -22.40
CA SER A 37 21.12 -7.89 -22.19
C SER A 37 20.08 -8.89 -22.71
N ASN A 38 18.99 -8.42 -23.33
CA ASN A 38 17.88 -9.25 -23.83
C ASN A 38 17.21 -10.12 -22.73
N ALA A 39 17.29 -9.69 -21.47
CA ALA A 39 16.79 -10.43 -20.31
C ALA A 39 15.28 -10.27 -20.10
N THR A 40 14.47 -10.63 -21.11
CA THR A 40 13.01 -10.49 -21.13
C THR A 40 12.31 -11.06 -19.90
N PHE A 41 12.77 -12.20 -19.38
CA PHE A 41 12.21 -12.82 -18.17
C PHE A 41 12.36 -11.94 -16.91
N THR A 42 13.50 -11.27 -16.75
CA THR A 42 13.75 -10.39 -15.59
C THR A 42 12.87 -9.14 -15.63
N ILE A 43 12.74 -8.54 -16.82
CA ILE A 43 11.87 -7.39 -17.10
C ILE A 43 10.41 -7.74 -16.80
N LEU A 44 9.95 -8.91 -17.26
CA LEU A 44 8.56 -9.32 -17.08
C LEU A 44 8.23 -9.60 -15.60
N ASN A 45 9.17 -10.16 -14.84
CA ASN A 45 8.99 -10.35 -13.40
C ASN A 45 8.96 -9.03 -12.62
N SER A 46 9.82 -8.06 -12.95
CA SER A 46 9.82 -6.75 -12.30
C SER A 46 8.54 -5.96 -12.62
N LEU A 47 8.04 -6.03 -13.87
CA LEU A 47 6.76 -5.44 -14.25
C LEU A 47 5.57 -6.09 -13.51
N ARG A 48 5.57 -7.42 -13.35
CA ARG A 48 4.54 -8.12 -12.56
C ARG A 48 4.54 -7.67 -11.09
N HIS A 49 5.72 -7.54 -10.48
CA HIS A 49 5.84 -7.06 -9.10
C HIS A 49 5.32 -5.63 -8.95
N GLN A 50 5.65 -4.74 -9.89
CA GLN A 50 5.12 -3.37 -9.91
C GLN A 50 3.59 -3.35 -10.03
N ASN A 51 3.03 -4.16 -10.94
CA ASN A 51 1.58 -4.20 -11.11
C ASN A 51 0.87 -4.64 -9.82
N THR A 52 1.43 -5.64 -9.12
CA THR A 52 0.93 -6.04 -7.80
C THR A 52 0.99 -4.89 -6.78
N ALA A 53 2.08 -4.12 -6.75
CA ALA A 53 2.23 -2.97 -5.85
C ALA A 53 1.22 -1.85 -6.16
N ILE A 54 0.98 -1.55 -7.45
CA ILE A 54 0.00 -0.55 -7.89
C ILE A 54 -1.42 -0.98 -7.53
N ILE A 55 -1.77 -2.25 -7.75
CA ILE A 55 -3.09 -2.80 -7.38
C ILE A 55 -3.31 -2.67 -5.87
N ASN A 56 -2.32 -3.08 -5.07
CA ASN A 56 -2.39 -3.00 -3.62
C ASN A 56 -2.51 -1.53 -3.14
N PHE A 57 -1.76 -0.61 -3.73
CA PHE A 57 -1.87 0.83 -3.45
C PHE A 57 -3.26 1.39 -3.79
N THR A 58 -3.80 1.00 -4.95
CA THR A 58 -5.13 1.43 -5.42
C THR A 58 -6.24 0.93 -4.50
N MET A 59 -6.07 -0.25 -3.88
CA MET A 59 -7.02 -0.77 -2.87
C MET A 59 -6.85 -0.11 -1.50
N PHE A 60 -5.61 0.26 -1.14
CA PHE A 60 -5.27 0.83 0.16
C PHE A 60 -5.77 2.27 0.34
N VAL A 61 -5.54 3.15 -0.64
CA VAL A 61 -5.92 4.58 -0.53
C VAL A 61 -7.41 4.78 -0.18
N PRO A 62 -8.38 4.24 -0.93
CA PRO A 62 -9.79 4.43 -0.59
C PRO A 62 -10.14 3.81 0.78
N ALA A 63 -9.58 2.65 1.11
CA ALA A 63 -9.82 1.99 2.40
C ALA A 63 -9.34 2.85 3.58
N LEU A 64 -8.15 3.47 3.46
CA LEU A 64 -7.58 4.37 4.45
C LEU A 64 -8.51 5.57 4.71
N TRP A 65 -9.00 6.20 3.65
CA TRP A 65 -9.87 7.38 3.75
C TRP A 65 -11.24 7.04 4.32
N ILE A 66 -11.83 5.90 3.94
CA ILE A 66 -13.10 5.44 4.50
C ILE A 66 -12.93 5.16 6.00
N TYR A 67 -11.90 4.41 6.40
CA TYR A 67 -11.64 4.14 7.83
C TYR A 67 -11.40 5.43 8.62
N ALA A 68 -10.61 6.36 8.08
CA ALA A 68 -10.32 7.62 8.73
C ALA A 68 -11.56 8.50 8.93
N SER A 69 -12.49 8.45 7.97
CA SER A 69 -13.71 9.27 7.99
C SER A 69 -14.79 8.70 8.91
N PHE A 70 -14.95 7.37 8.97
CA PHE A 70 -16.06 6.73 9.67
C PHE A 70 -15.70 6.16 11.04
N LEU A 71 -14.43 5.83 11.29
CA LEU A 71 -14.03 5.18 12.53
C LEU A 71 -13.02 6.03 13.33
N SER A 72 -11.81 6.22 12.78
CA SER A 72 -10.78 6.99 13.47
C SER A 72 -9.61 7.33 12.57
N ALA A 73 -9.28 8.63 12.50
CA ALA A 73 -8.10 9.13 11.80
C ALA A 73 -6.77 8.59 12.36
N LYS A 74 -6.68 8.36 13.68
CA LYS A 74 -5.46 7.86 14.33
C LYS A 74 -5.23 6.39 13.98
N GLY A 75 -6.28 5.56 14.05
CA GLY A 75 -6.21 4.14 13.67
C GLY A 75 -5.91 3.92 12.19
N ALA A 76 -6.45 4.78 11.31
CA ALA A 76 -6.06 4.81 9.90
C ALA A 76 -4.56 5.14 9.72
N GLY A 77 -4.06 6.11 10.48
CA GLY A 77 -2.65 6.49 10.48
C GLY A 77 -1.72 5.32 10.85
N ASP A 78 -1.98 4.69 12.00
CA ASP A 78 -1.13 3.60 12.52
C ASP A 78 -1.14 2.38 11.59
N SER A 79 -2.32 1.98 11.11
CA SER A 79 -2.45 0.87 10.14
C SER A 79 -1.80 1.22 8.80
N GLY A 80 -1.92 2.45 8.33
CA GLY A 80 -1.23 2.92 7.13
C GLY A 80 0.29 2.88 7.24
N LEU A 81 0.84 3.18 8.42
CA LEU A 81 2.28 3.10 8.67
C LEU A 81 2.77 1.64 8.64
N ILE A 82 1.98 0.71 9.21
CA ILE A 82 2.25 -0.73 9.12
C ILE A 82 2.21 -1.20 7.65
N TRP A 83 1.26 -0.71 6.85
CA TRP A 83 1.18 -1.04 5.42
C TRP A 83 2.43 -0.59 4.66
N ILE A 84 2.94 0.61 4.95
CA ILE A 84 4.16 1.13 4.30
C ILE A 84 5.39 0.30 4.70
N LEU A 85 5.56 -0.01 5.99
CA LEU A 85 6.65 -0.85 6.48
C LEU A 85 6.62 -2.24 5.84
N SER A 86 5.44 -2.85 5.78
CA SER A 86 5.21 -4.14 5.14
C SER A 86 5.53 -4.13 3.64
N SER A 87 5.12 -3.06 2.95
CA SER A 87 5.36 -2.90 1.51
C SER A 87 6.83 -2.62 1.21
N ALA A 88 7.51 -1.82 2.04
CA ALA A 88 8.96 -1.62 1.96
C ALA A 88 9.74 -2.93 2.20
N TRP A 89 9.29 -3.74 3.16
CA TRP A 89 9.86 -5.06 3.40
C TRP A 89 9.67 -6.00 2.21
N ASP A 90 8.50 -6.00 1.56
CA ASP A 90 8.23 -6.80 0.36
C ASP A 90 9.17 -6.44 -0.80
N SER A 91 9.36 -5.14 -1.04
CA SER A 91 10.23 -4.64 -2.12
C SER A 91 11.71 -4.96 -1.85
N TYR A 92 12.17 -4.83 -0.59
CA TYR A 92 13.52 -5.23 -0.18
C TYR A 92 13.74 -6.74 -0.31
N ALA A 93 12.77 -7.54 0.15
CA ALA A 93 12.84 -9.00 0.04
C ALA A 93 12.88 -9.46 -1.43
N HIS A 94 12.17 -8.77 -2.32
CA HIS A 94 12.17 -9.09 -3.75
C HIS A 94 13.56 -8.92 -4.38
N HIS A 95 14.32 -7.90 -3.97
CA HIS A 95 15.70 -7.67 -4.46
C HIS A 95 16.69 -8.67 -3.87
N ARG A 96 16.51 -9.09 -2.62
CA ARG A 96 17.47 -9.97 -1.92
C ARG A 96 17.24 -11.46 -2.20
N TYR A 97 15.97 -11.90 -2.30
CA TYR A 97 15.60 -13.31 -2.41
C TYR A 97 14.41 -13.50 -3.37
N PRO A 98 14.64 -13.62 -4.70
CA PRO A 98 13.56 -13.69 -5.70
C PRO A 98 12.66 -14.94 -5.57
N ASN A 99 13.11 -15.98 -4.87
CA ASN A 99 12.40 -17.26 -4.71
C ASN A 99 11.75 -17.46 -3.33
N HIS A 100 11.81 -16.50 -2.41
CA HIS A 100 11.20 -16.66 -1.08
C HIS A 100 9.75 -16.16 -1.04
N LYS A 101 8.96 -16.79 -0.14
CA LYS A 101 7.55 -16.45 0.09
C LYS A 101 7.39 -14.94 0.33
N ARG A 102 6.46 -14.30 -0.38
CA ARG A 102 6.11 -12.87 -0.29
C ARG A 102 5.33 -12.55 0.99
N TRP A 103 6.00 -12.67 2.13
CA TRP A 103 5.40 -12.40 3.44
C TRP A 103 4.98 -10.93 3.58
N GLY A 104 5.76 -9.99 3.03
CA GLY A 104 5.41 -8.56 3.04
C GLY A 104 4.10 -8.28 2.27
N TYR A 105 3.92 -8.86 1.10
CA TYR A 105 2.66 -8.73 0.37
C TYR A 105 1.44 -9.24 1.16
N LEU A 106 1.55 -10.37 1.85
CA LEU A 106 0.46 -10.94 2.65
C LEU A 106 0.09 -10.04 3.84
N ILE A 107 1.09 -9.46 4.51
CA ILE A 107 0.87 -8.55 5.63
C ILE A 107 0.19 -7.27 5.14
N SER A 108 0.62 -6.73 3.99
CA SER A 108 -0.03 -5.56 3.38
C SER A 108 -1.48 -5.85 3.00
N LEU A 109 -1.79 -7.05 2.47
CA LEU A 109 -3.16 -7.47 2.20
C LEU A 109 -4.01 -7.57 3.47
N LEU A 110 -3.45 -8.10 4.57
CA LEU A 110 -4.15 -8.16 5.84
C LEU A 110 -4.51 -6.76 6.36
N VAL A 111 -3.59 -5.81 6.23
CA VAL A 111 -3.82 -4.42 6.64
C VAL A 111 -4.91 -3.77 5.79
N VAL A 112 -4.89 -3.97 4.48
CA VAL A 112 -5.94 -3.48 3.57
C VAL A 112 -7.29 -4.08 3.94
N ALA A 113 -7.36 -5.40 4.18
CA ALA A 113 -8.58 -6.06 4.61
C ALA A 113 -9.10 -5.52 5.96
N GLY A 114 -8.21 -5.28 6.91
CA GLY A 114 -8.55 -4.68 8.21
C GLY A 114 -9.10 -3.25 8.07
N LEU A 115 -8.51 -2.43 7.19
CA LEU A 115 -9.00 -1.08 6.88
C LEU A 115 -10.40 -1.13 6.24
N TRP A 116 -10.63 -2.05 5.31
CA TRP A 116 -11.95 -2.23 4.70
C TRP A 116 -13.01 -2.67 5.72
N LEU A 117 -12.70 -3.67 6.56
CA LEU A 117 -13.62 -4.15 7.59
C LEU A 117 -13.91 -3.07 8.64
N GLY A 118 -12.90 -2.34 9.08
CA GLY A 118 -13.10 -1.23 10.02
C GLY A 118 -13.86 -0.06 9.43
N GLY A 119 -13.65 0.25 8.14
CA GLY A 119 -14.44 1.24 7.41
C GLY A 119 -15.91 0.83 7.28
N ALA A 120 -16.17 -0.43 6.92
CA ALA A 120 -17.53 -0.99 6.84
C ALA A 120 -18.23 -1.00 8.21
N TYR A 121 -17.51 -1.35 9.28
CA TYR A 121 -18.04 -1.31 10.65
C TYR A 121 -18.40 0.12 11.08
N GLY A 122 -17.54 1.11 10.79
CA GLY A 122 -17.82 2.52 11.06
C GLY A 122 -19.05 3.02 10.30
N LEU A 123 -19.21 2.62 9.03
CA LEU A 123 -20.41 2.91 8.24
C LEU A 123 -21.68 2.30 8.85
N PHE A 124 -21.63 1.04 9.27
CA PHE A 124 -22.77 0.35 9.89
C PHE A 124 -23.18 1.02 11.21
N LEU A 125 -22.20 1.39 12.05
CA LEU A 125 -22.46 2.11 13.29
C LEU A 125 -23.09 3.48 13.02
N GLY A 126 -22.58 4.22 12.03
CA GLY A 126 -23.15 5.50 11.62
C GLY A 126 -24.58 5.38 11.08
N TYR A 127 -24.87 4.32 10.33
CA TYR A 127 -26.22 4.04 9.82
C TYR A 127 -27.22 3.75 10.96
N GLN A 128 -26.81 2.98 11.97
CA GLN A 128 -27.67 2.59 13.09
C GLN A 128 -28.05 3.78 13.99
N ILE A 129 -27.23 4.84 14.05
CA ILE A 129 -27.51 6.04 14.86
C ILE A 129 -28.52 6.98 14.17
N HIS A 130 -28.69 6.86 12.85
CA HIS A 130 -29.58 7.70 12.05
C HIS A 130 -30.88 7.00 11.61
N SER A 131 -31.10 5.75 12.02
CA SER A 131 -32.38 5.04 11.87
C SER A 131 -33.18 5.06 13.17
#